data_AF-A0A1Z4QJQ4-F1
#
_entry.id   AF-A0A1Z4QJQ4-F1
#
_cell.length_a   1.000
_cell.length_b   1.000
_cell.length_c   1.000
_cell.angle_alpha   90.00
_cell.angle_beta   90.00
_cell.angle_gamma   90.00
#
_symmetry.space_group_name_H-M   'P 1'
#
loop_
_entity.id
_entity.type
_entity.pdbx_description
1 polymer ?
#
loop_
_entity_poly.entity_id
_entity_poly.type
_entity_poly.pdbx_seq_one_letter_code
_entity_poly.pdbx_strand_id
1 'polypeptide(L)'
;MKTAQILKTAVMPVLAIFTSLCVSNTALADYQTGGGSGGDYRYELWSSDDGSYYYLKIWSNEADPNDDSYSTTGSFESSRDALIYFDCNYAGKSLPECTQ
;
A
#
# COMPACT_ATOMS: atom_id res chain seq x y z
N MET A 1 47.25 36.69 12.94
CA MET A 1 46.48 36.23 11.77
C MET A 1 46.89 34.81 11.38
N LYS A 2 46.45 33.75 12.08
CA LYS A 2 46.75 32.37 11.68
C LYS A 2 45.73 31.31 12.15
N THR A 3 44.91 31.62 13.16
CA THR A 3 43.89 30.70 13.69
C THR A 3 42.52 30.82 13.00
N ALA A 4 42.17 32.00 12.48
CA ALA A 4 40.88 32.25 11.83
C ALA A 4 40.71 31.57 10.45
N GLN A 5 41.81 31.18 9.80
CA GLN A 5 41.76 30.48 8.50
C GLN A 5 41.50 28.98 8.62
N ILE A 6 41.69 28.38 9.80
CA ILE A 6 41.53 26.93 9.99
C ILE A 6 40.05 26.58 10.23
N LEU A 7 39.29 27.50 10.85
CA LEU A 7 37.88 27.29 11.20
C LEU A 7 36.95 27.23 9.97
N LYS A 8 37.31 27.87 8.85
CA LYS A 8 36.52 27.81 7.62
C LYS A 8 36.74 26.54 6.78
N THR A 9 37.81 25.78 7.02
CA THR A 9 38.25 24.72 6.10
C THR A 9 37.85 23.31 6.56
N ALA A 10 37.36 23.14 7.79
CA ALA A 10 36.97 21.83 8.33
C ALA A 10 35.46 21.66 8.58
N VAL A 11 34.65 22.71 8.41
CA VAL A 11 33.22 22.68 8.76
C VAL A 11 32.32 22.27 7.58
N MET A 12 32.85 22.29 6.35
CA MET A 12 32.06 21.96 5.15
C MET A 12 31.94 20.47 4.79
N PRO A 13 32.90 19.56 5.08
CA PRO A 13 32.74 18.15 4.68
C PRO A 13 32.00 17.31 5.73
N VAL A 14 31.94 17.73 7.01
CA VAL A 14 31.32 16.93 8.07
C VAL A 14 29.79 17.04 8.06
N LEU A 15 29.25 18.17 7.60
CA LEU A 15 27.80 18.38 7.56
C LEU A 15 27.10 17.60 6.42
N ALA A 16 27.84 17.21 5.38
CA ALA A 16 27.29 16.47 4.24
C ALA A 16 27.19 14.95 4.47
N ILE A 17 27.87 14.40 5.47
CA ILE A 17 27.88 12.95 5.75
C ILE A 17 26.77 12.56 6.73
N PHE A 18 26.32 13.47 7.60
CA PHE A 18 25.25 13.17 8.56
C PHE A 18 23.84 13.20 7.96
N THR A 19 23.65 13.77 6.78
CA THR A 19 22.34 13.86 6.13
C THR A 19 21.95 12.61 5.33
N SER A 20 22.86 11.64 5.12
CA SER A 20 22.59 10.43 4.33
C SER A 20 22.17 9.20 5.15
N LEU A 21 22.20 9.27 6.49
CA LEU A 21 21.85 8.14 7.37
C LEU A 21 20.40 8.15 7.88
N CYS A 22 19.62 9.18 7.53
CA CYS A 22 18.20 9.27 7.89
C CYS A 22 17.33 9.22 6.63
N VAL A 23 17.59 8.29 5.71
CA VAL A 23 16.51 7.86 4.82
C VAL A 23 15.68 6.90 5.65
N SER A 24 14.68 7.43 6.34
CA SER A 24 13.62 6.62 6.91
C SER A 24 13.06 5.79 5.75
N ASN A 25 13.28 4.47 5.76
CA ASN A 25 12.48 3.53 4.96
C ASN A 25 11.08 3.43 5.56
N THR A 26 10.43 4.58 5.78
CA THR A 26 8.97 4.60 5.83
C THR A 26 8.56 4.69 4.38
N ALA A 27 8.54 3.53 3.72
CA ALA A 27 7.57 3.37 2.65
C ALA A 27 6.22 3.56 3.33
N LEU A 28 5.72 4.80 3.29
CA LEU A 28 4.31 5.10 3.44
C LEU A 28 3.62 4.51 2.21
N ALA A 29 3.69 3.19 2.07
CA ALA A 29 2.79 2.45 1.24
C ALA A 29 1.48 2.49 1.99
N ASP A 30 0.68 3.50 1.64
CA ASP A 30 -0.70 3.20 1.35
C ASP A 30 -1.49 2.67 2.56
N TYR A 31 -1.92 3.60 3.41
CA TYR A 31 -3.34 3.67 3.77
C TYR A 31 -4.14 4.03 2.49
N GLN A 32 -3.96 3.25 1.43
CA GLN A 32 -4.66 3.41 0.18
C GLN A 32 -5.75 2.38 0.28
N THR A 33 -6.94 2.87 0.55
CA THR A 33 -8.14 2.30 -0.01
C THR A 33 -7.91 2.14 -1.52
N GLY A 34 -7.28 1.02 -1.88
CA GLY A 34 -6.89 0.69 -3.24
C GLY A 34 -8.10 0.13 -3.94
N GLY A 35 -8.60 0.85 -4.93
CA GLY A 35 -9.68 0.39 -5.79
C GLY A 35 -9.12 -0.32 -7.02
N GLY A 36 -9.83 -1.32 -7.52
CA GLY A 36 -9.47 -2.01 -8.76
C GLY A 36 -10.66 -2.70 -9.41
N SER A 37 -10.41 -3.29 -10.57
CA SER A 37 -11.40 -4.10 -11.28
C SER A 37 -10.75 -5.34 -11.89
N GLY A 38 -11.56 -6.37 -12.08
CA GLY A 38 -11.16 -7.63 -12.69
C GLY A 38 -12.38 -8.49 -13.00
N GLY A 39 -12.39 -9.12 -14.17
CA GLY A 39 -13.57 -9.81 -14.67
C GLY A 39 -14.78 -8.85 -14.74
N ASP A 40 -15.92 -9.32 -14.25
CA ASP A 40 -17.18 -8.55 -14.20
C ASP A 40 -17.36 -7.80 -12.87
N TYR A 41 -16.29 -7.66 -12.08
CA TYR A 41 -16.35 -7.07 -10.74
C TYR A 41 -15.32 -5.96 -10.53
N ARG A 42 -15.65 -5.07 -9.60
CA ARG A 42 -14.74 -4.08 -9.03
C ARG A 42 -14.63 -4.29 -7.54
N TYR A 43 -13.50 -3.89 -6.97
CA TYR A 43 -13.26 -3.96 -5.54
C TYR A 43 -12.71 -2.66 -5.00
N GLU A 44 -12.88 -2.50 -3.69
CA GLU A 44 -12.19 -1.53 -2.87
C GLU A 44 -11.59 -2.26 -1.67
N LEU A 45 -10.29 -2.10 -1.47
CA LEU A 45 -9.56 -2.64 -0.34
C LEU A 45 -9.70 -1.72 0.85
N TRP A 46 -10.03 -2.28 2.01
CA TRP A 46 -10.12 -1.54 3.27
C TRP A 46 -9.26 -2.23 4.32
N SER A 47 -8.67 -1.45 5.21
CA SER A 47 -8.07 -1.95 6.45
C SER A 47 -9.00 -1.68 7.62
N SER A 48 -8.82 -2.45 8.68
CA SER A 48 -9.39 -2.14 9.99
C SER A 48 -8.82 -0.86 10.59
N ASP A 49 -9.52 -0.29 11.56
CA ASP A 49 -9.08 0.93 12.27
C ASP A 49 -7.74 0.74 13.00
N ASP A 50 -7.47 -0.48 13.47
CA ASP A 50 -6.22 -0.86 14.12
C ASP A 50 -5.14 -1.37 13.14
N GLY A 51 -5.44 -1.41 11.84
CA GLY A 51 -4.53 -1.88 10.79
C GLY A 51 -4.16 -3.37 10.88
N SER A 52 -4.87 -4.15 11.69
CA SER A 52 -4.56 -5.57 11.94
C SER A 52 -5.13 -6.51 10.88
N TYR A 53 -6.17 -6.10 10.15
CA TYR A 53 -6.77 -6.92 9.11
C TYR A 53 -7.25 -6.09 7.92
N TYR A 54 -7.39 -6.77 6.79
CA TYR A 54 -7.85 -6.20 5.53
C TYR A 54 -9.13 -6.90 5.07
N TYR A 55 -9.97 -6.22 4.32
CA TYR A 55 -11.16 -6.79 3.71
C TYR A 55 -11.47 -6.07 2.40
N LEU A 56 -12.30 -6.69 1.56
CA LEU A 56 -12.70 -6.14 0.27
C LEU A 56 -14.20 -5.84 0.30
N LYS A 57 -14.56 -4.69 -0.23
CA LYS A 57 -15.91 -4.44 -0.73
C LYS A 57 -15.91 -4.73 -2.22
N ILE A 58 -16.90 -5.47 -2.70
CA ILE A 58 -16.97 -5.96 -4.07
C ILE A 58 -18.32 -5.61 -4.67
N TRP A 59 -18.30 -5.08 -5.88
CA TRP A 59 -19.48 -4.79 -6.68
C TRP A 59 -19.36 -5.47 -8.04
N SER A 60 -20.49 -5.74 -8.68
CA SER A 60 -20.50 -5.94 -10.13
C SER A 60 -20.09 -4.64 -10.83
N ASN A 61 -19.38 -4.74 -11.95
CA ASN A 61 -19.04 -3.61 -12.80
C ASN A 61 -20.28 -2.91 -13.39
N GLU A 62 -21.40 -3.63 -13.51
CA GLU A 62 -22.67 -3.10 -14.00
C GLU A 62 -23.49 -2.40 -12.90
N ALA A 63 -23.10 -2.55 -11.63
CA ALA A 63 -23.79 -1.92 -10.52
C ALA A 63 -23.63 -0.39 -10.55
N ASP A 64 -24.70 0.32 -10.22
CA ASP A 64 -24.68 1.79 -10.13
C ASP A 64 -23.57 2.21 -9.13
N PRO A 65 -22.70 3.16 -9.48
CA PRO A 65 -21.67 3.66 -8.56
C PRO A 65 -22.23 4.29 -7.28
N ASN A 66 -23.50 4.66 -7.25
CA ASN A 66 -24.21 5.16 -6.07
C ASN A 66 -25.01 4.08 -5.35
N ASP A 67 -24.96 2.83 -5.82
CA ASP A 67 -25.60 1.71 -5.15
C ASP A 67 -24.71 1.19 -4.02
N ASP A 68 -25.28 1.16 -2.83
CA ASP A 68 -24.66 0.62 -1.61
C ASP A 68 -24.71 -0.91 -1.56
N SER A 69 -25.22 -1.59 -2.60
CA SER A 69 -25.23 -3.04 -2.71
C SER A 69 -23.84 -3.61 -3.07
N TYR A 70 -22.97 -3.70 -2.05
CA TYR A 70 -21.70 -4.45 -2.15
C TYR A 70 -21.72 -5.71 -1.30
N SER A 71 -20.93 -6.69 -1.74
CA SER A 71 -20.55 -7.81 -0.90
C SER A 71 -19.24 -7.47 -0.19
N THR A 72 -19.20 -7.70 1.13
CA THR A 72 -17.96 -7.60 1.91
C THR A 72 -17.36 -8.99 2.10
N THR A 73 -16.07 -9.12 1.86
CA THR A 73 -15.35 -10.38 2.13
C THR A 73 -15.00 -10.54 3.61
N GLY A 74 -14.45 -11.71 3.96
CA GLY A 74 -13.88 -11.92 5.29
C GLY A 74 -12.62 -11.09 5.54
N SER A 75 -12.06 -11.23 6.74
CA SER A 75 -10.80 -10.59 7.13
C SER A 75 -9.58 -11.35 6.59
N PHE A 76 -8.60 -10.63 6.09
CA PHE A 76 -7.30 -11.12 5.64
C PHE A 76 -6.17 -10.53 6.49
N GLU A 77 -5.10 -11.31 6.69
CA GLU A 77 -3.92 -10.87 7.45
C GLU A 77 -3.09 -9.82 6.68
N SER A 78 -3.18 -9.81 5.35
CA SER A 78 -2.49 -8.83 4.50
C SER A 78 -3.35 -8.35 3.34
N SER A 79 -3.03 -7.15 2.84
CA SER A 79 -3.62 -6.62 1.61
C SER A 79 -3.36 -7.54 0.41
N ARG A 80 -2.19 -8.18 0.35
CA ARG A 80 -1.84 -9.15 -0.70
C ARG A 80 -2.79 -10.34 -0.71
N ASP A 81 -3.10 -10.90 0.45
CA ASP A 81 -4.00 -12.06 0.53
C ASP A 81 -5.43 -11.70 0.10
N ALA A 82 -5.88 -10.51 0.47
CA ALA A 82 -7.16 -9.96 0.01
C ALA A 82 -7.18 -9.84 -1.53
N LEU A 83 -6.14 -9.26 -2.13
CA LEU A 83 -6.06 -9.09 -3.59
C LEU A 83 -5.93 -10.41 -4.34
N ILE A 84 -5.19 -11.39 -3.80
CA ILE A 84 -5.13 -12.74 -4.36
C ILE A 84 -6.52 -13.38 -4.32
N TYR A 85 -7.25 -13.25 -3.21
CA TYR A 85 -8.61 -13.75 -3.12
C TYR A 85 -9.53 -13.13 -4.19
N PHE A 86 -9.45 -11.82 -4.42
CA PHE A 86 -10.19 -11.18 -5.50
C PHE A 86 -9.81 -11.76 -6.87
N ASP A 87 -8.51 -11.86 -7.14
CA ASP A 87 -8.01 -12.34 -8.41
C ASP A 87 -8.47 -13.77 -8.73
N CYS A 88 -8.46 -14.65 -7.72
CA CYS A 88 -8.86 -16.05 -7.87
C CYS A 88 -10.39 -16.25 -7.97
N ASN A 89 -11.18 -15.48 -7.23
CA ASN A 89 -12.62 -15.72 -7.09
C ASN A 89 -13.49 -14.84 -8.00
N TYR A 90 -13.01 -13.65 -8.36
CA TYR A 90 -13.80 -12.65 -9.10
C TYR A 90 -13.15 -12.28 -10.42
N ALA A 91 -11.84 -12.03 -10.44
CA ALA A 91 -11.16 -11.63 -11.68
C ALA A 91 -10.91 -12.80 -12.64
N GLY A 92 -11.17 -14.05 -12.20
CA GLY A 92 -10.97 -15.25 -13.01
C GLY A 92 -9.51 -15.48 -13.41
N LYS A 93 -8.56 -14.94 -12.64
CA LYS A 93 -7.13 -15.14 -12.92
C LYS A 93 -6.70 -16.51 -12.44
N SER A 94 -5.86 -17.16 -13.23
CA SER A 94 -5.20 -18.41 -12.87
C SER A 94 -3.81 -18.11 -12.30
N LEU A 95 -3.75 -17.63 -11.06
CA LEU A 95 -2.49 -17.45 -10.33
C LEU A 95 -2.04 -18.78 -9.67
N PRO A 96 -0.73 -19.02 -9.50
CA PRO A 96 -0.23 -20.17 -8.73
C PRO A 96 -0.80 -20.26 -7.32
N GLU A 97 -1.12 -19.11 -6.71
CA GLU A 97 -1.70 -18.99 -5.39
C GLU A 97 -3.20 -19.34 -5.35
N CYS A 98 -3.87 -19.42 -6.50
CA CYS A 98 -5.25 -19.87 -6.61
C CYS A 98 -5.32 -21.38 -6.46
N THR A 99 -5.40 -21.88 -5.23
CA THR A 99 -5.66 -23.30 -4.98
C THR A 99 -7.17 -23.55 -5.11
N GLN A 100 -7.56 -24.24 -6.17
CA GLN A 100 -8.90 -24.82 -6.32
C GLN A 100 -8.98 -26.17 -5.62
#